data_AF-A0A0N0V224-F1
#
_entry.id   AF-A0A0N0V224-F1
#
_cell.length_a   1.000
_cell.length_b   1.000
_cell.length_c   1.000
_cell.angle_alpha   90.00
_cell.angle_beta   90.00
_cell.angle_gamma   90.00
#
_symmetry.space_group_name_H-M   'P 1'
#
loop_
_entity.id
_entity.type
_entity.pdbx_description
1 polymer ?
#
loop_
_entity_poly.entity_id
_entity_poly.type
_entity_poly.pdbx_seq_one_letter_code
_entity_poly.pdbx_strand_id
1 'polypeptide(L)'
;MSERISIKMNIGIRIILCTLIYFGLIQSAIAEHFSFITPSSNNTMGFYGDVFTIDGVDSQVGDEIAVFDPQGVFCGHHVLISSGYFNISVYGEDSGLEGDQGAEIGDILTFIIWDSSEDREIPLSNAM
;
A
#
# COMPACT_ATOMS: atom_id res chain seq x y z
N MET A 1 52.47 -13.69 -27.65
CA MET A 1 52.44 -14.40 -26.37
C MET A 1 51.46 -13.64 -25.48
N SER A 2 50.23 -14.11 -25.34
CA SER A 2 49.14 -13.43 -24.61
C SER A 2 48.72 -14.35 -23.47
N GLU A 3 49.10 -13.99 -22.24
CA GLU A 3 48.68 -14.72 -21.05
C GLU A 3 47.24 -14.32 -20.69
N ARG A 4 46.33 -15.30 -20.77
CA ARG A 4 44.99 -15.17 -20.21
C ARG A 4 45.09 -15.26 -18.69
N ILE A 5 44.90 -14.14 -18.01
CA ILE A 5 44.78 -14.09 -16.55
C ILE A 5 43.46 -14.77 -16.17
N SER A 6 43.54 -16.05 -15.78
CA SER A 6 42.40 -16.80 -15.26
C SER A 6 42.26 -16.54 -13.76
N ILE A 7 41.41 -15.57 -13.38
CA ILE A 7 41.09 -15.29 -11.98
C ILE A 7 40.25 -16.45 -11.44
N LYS A 8 40.88 -17.38 -10.70
CA LYS A 8 40.17 -18.45 -9.97
C LYS A 8 39.52 -17.84 -8.73
N MET A 9 38.22 -17.57 -8.81
CA MET A 9 37.44 -17.09 -7.66
C MET A 9 37.26 -18.21 -6.62
N ASN A 10 37.64 -17.93 -5.36
CA ASN A 10 37.66 -18.89 -4.26
C ASN A 10 36.24 -19.39 -3.92
N ILE A 11 36.08 -20.69 -3.64
CA ILE A 11 34.82 -21.31 -3.22
C ILE A 11 34.20 -20.57 -2.03
N GLY A 12 35.03 -20.08 -1.08
CA GLY A 12 34.56 -19.33 0.08
C GLY A 12 33.95 -17.98 -0.29
N ILE A 13 34.50 -17.31 -1.30
CA ILE A 13 33.96 -16.04 -1.83
C ILE A 13 32.61 -16.29 -2.51
N ARG A 14 32.44 -17.43 -3.20
CA ARG A 14 31.16 -17.82 -3.81
C ARG A 14 30.08 -18.11 -2.76
N ILE A 15 30.44 -18.77 -1.67
CA ILE A 15 29.51 -19.08 -0.57
C ILE A 15 29.10 -17.79 0.14
N ILE A 16 30.05 -16.90 0.44
CA ILE A 16 29.77 -15.60 1.08
C ILE A 16 28.88 -14.72 0.20
N LEU A 17 29.13 -14.68 -1.12
CA LEU A 17 28.27 -13.98 -2.07
C LEU A 17 26.86 -14.60 -2.13
N CYS A 18 26.74 -15.93 -2.18
CA CYS A 18 25.44 -16.61 -2.18
C CYS A 18 24.65 -16.38 -0.87
N THR A 19 25.30 -16.33 0.29
CA THR A 19 24.62 -16.06 1.57
C THR A 19 24.21 -14.59 1.71
N LEU A 20 24.99 -13.65 1.19
CA LEU A 20 24.62 -12.22 1.16
C LEU A 20 23.43 -11.98 0.21
N ILE A 21 23.36 -12.68 -0.91
CA ILE A 21 22.20 -12.65 -1.83
C ILE A 21 20.96 -13.22 -1.15
N TYR A 22 21.10 -14.31 -0.37
CA TYR A 22 19.96 -14.93 0.31
C TYR A 22 19.46 -14.09 1.50
N PHE A 23 20.35 -13.40 2.22
CA PHE A 23 19.96 -12.49 3.31
C PHE A 23 19.28 -11.20 2.80
N GLY A 24 19.53 -10.81 1.53
CA GLY A 24 18.84 -9.71 0.86
C GLY A 24 17.49 -10.06 0.23
N LEU A 25 17.07 -11.33 0.28
CA LEU A 25 15.79 -11.82 -0.28
C LEU A 25 14.72 -12.06 0.78
N ILE A 26 14.92 -11.61 2.01
CA ILE A 26 13.82 -11.55 2.98
C ILE A 26 12.99 -10.32 2.60
N GLN A 27 12.16 -10.47 1.57
CA GLN A 27 11.08 -9.53 1.28
C GLN A 27 10.25 -9.43 2.56
N SER A 28 10.13 -8.22 3.10
CA SER A 28 9.32 -7.93 4.28
C SER A 28 7.94 -8.60 4.14
N ALA A 29 7.45 -9.19 5.25
CA ALA A 29 6.02 -9.44 5.39
C ALA A 29 5.28 -8.16 4.96
N ILE A 30 4.20 -8.27 4.16
CA ILE A 30 3.42 -7.15 3.61
C ILE A 30 3.30 -6.06 4.69
N ALA A 31 4.17 -5.06 4.59
CA ALA A 31 4.19 -3.95 5.51
C ALA A 31 3.23 -2.96 4.88
N GLU A 32 2.20 -2.59 5.62
CA GLU A 32 1.23 -1.62 5.12
C GLU A 32 1.96 -0.29 4.88
N HIS A 33 1.78 0.28 3.69
CA HIS A 33 2.30 1.60 3.33
C HIS A 33 1.61 2.68 4.15
N PHE A 34 0.28 2.61 4.26
CA PHE A 34 -0.47 3.52 5.11
C PHE A 34 -0.60 2.97 6.53
N SER A 35 -0.17 3.74 7.53
CA SER A 35 -0.41 3.39 8.94
C SER A 35 -1.79 3.88 9.36
N PHE A 36 -2.79 2.98 9.31
CA PHE A 36 -4.16 3.30 9.70
C PHE A 36 -4.44 2.91 11.15
N ILE A 37 -4.97 3.84 11.93
CA ILE A 37 -5.52 3.57 13.26
C ILE A 37 -7.03 3.70 13.12
N THR A 38 -7.75 2.60 13.34
CA THR A 38 -9.21 2.57 13.27
C THR A 38 -9.82 3.63 14.21
N PRO A 39 -10.56 4.63 13.68
CA PRO A 39 -11.24 5.62 14.50
C PRO A 39 -12.31 4.99 15.40
N SER A 40 -12.59 5.62 16.54
CA SER A 40 -13.61 5.15 17.52
C SER A 40 -15.06 5.49 17.13
N SER A 41 -15.27 6.13 15.98
CA SER A 41 -16.58 6.58 15.53
C SER A 41 -17.58 5.44 15.34
N ASN A 42 -18.83 5.69 15.75
CA ASN A 42 -19.96 4.79 15.50
C ASN A 42 -20.69 5.10 14.19
N ASN A 43 -20.28 6.15 13.48
CA ASN A 43 -20.82 6.53 12.19
C ASN A 43 -19.86 6.05 11.10
N THR A 44 -20.33 5.17 10.22
CA THR A 44 -19.50 4.61 9.15
C THR A 44 -20.27 4.49 7.85
N MET A 45 -19.54 4.61 6.74
CA MET A 45 -20.04 4.37 5.40
C MET A 45 -19.16 3.33 4.70
N GLY A 46 -19.79 2.31 4.12
CA GLY A 46 -19.09 1.26 3.39
C GLY A 46 -18.94 1.59 1.92
N PHE A 47 -17.73 1.44 1.39
CA PHE A 47 -17.42 1.48 -0.04
C PHE A 47 -16.92 0.11 -0.47
N TYR A 48 -17.54 -0.47 -1.49
CA TYR A 48 -17.11 -1.75 -2.05
C TYR A 48 -17.18 -1.69 -3.57
N GLY A 49 -16.34 -2.47 -4.21
CA GLY A 49 -16.26 -2.55 -5.67
C GLY A 49 -15.47 -3.77 -6.11
N ASP A 50 -15.53 -4.04 -7.41
CA ASP A 50 -14.72 -5.08 -8.06
C ASP A 50 -13.27 -4.59 -8.27
N VAL A 51 -12.48 -5.36 -9.03
CA VAL A 51 -11.13 -4.99 -9.48
C VAL A 51 -11.11 -3.59 -10.09
N PHE A 52 -10.16 -2.77 -9.65
CA PHE A 52 -9.83 -1.48 -10.29
C PHE A 52 -8.49 -1.61 -11.03
N THR A 53 -8.22 -0.69 -11.95
CA THR A 53 -6.99 -0.67 -12.74
C THR A 53 -6.09 0.50 -12.37
N ILE A 54 -4.79 0.23 -12.32
CA ILE A 54 -3.72 1.21 -12.15
C ILE A 54 -2.93 1.22 -13.47
N ASP A 55 -2.94 2.35 -14.18
CA ASP A 55 -2.31 2.48 -15.52
C ASP A 55 -2.72 1.36 -16.51
N GLY A 56 -3.99 0.93 -16.44
CA GLY A 56 -4.54 -0.14 -17.28
C GLY A 56 -4.17 -1.57 -16.89
N VAL A 57 -3.54 -1.75 -15.71
CA VAL A 57 -3.23 -3.06 -15.13
C VAL A 57 -4.14 -3.29 -13.92
N ASP A 58 -4.73 -4.48 -13.83
CA ASP A 58 -5.56 -4.86 -12.67
C ASP A 58 -4.79 -4.72 -11.36
N SER A 59 -5.46 -4.17 -10.34
CA SER A 59 -4.96 -4.05 -8.97
C SER A 59 -4.48 -5.41 -8.43
N GLN A 60 -3.36 -5.41 -7.71
CA GLN A 60 -2.67 -6.61 -7.26
C GLN A 60 -2.70 -6.75 -5.74
N VAL A 61 -2.42 -7.96 -5.26
CA VAL A 61 -2.24 -8.19 -3.83
C VAL A 61 -1.05 -7.38 -3.32
N GLY A 62 -1.27 -6.58 -2.29
CA GLY A 62 -0.28 -5.63 -1.75
C GLY A 62 -0.61 -4.17 -2.05
N ASP A 63 -1.46 -3.88 -3.04
CA ASP A 63 -1.94 -2.53 -3.28
C ASP A 63 -2.88 -2.09 -2.15
N GLU A 64 -2.93 -0.78 -1.90
CA GLU A 64 -3.74 -0.23 -0.82
C GLU A 64 -4.62 0.92 -1.29
N ILE A 65 -5.72 1.13 -0.56
CA ILE A 65 -6.61 2.26 -0.73
C ILE A 65 -6.64 3.02 0.59
N ALA A 66 -6.32 4.31 0.54
CA ALA A 66 -6.50 5.24 1.63
C ALA A 66 -7.58 6.27 1.29
N VAL A 67 -8.39 6.64 2.28
CA VAL A 67 -9.48 7.61 2.13
C VAL A 67 -9.27 8.76 3.09
N PHE A 68 -9.33 9.98 2.57
CA PHE A 68 -9.18 11.21 3.31
C PHE A 68 -10.40 12.11 3.17
N ASP A 69 -10.73 12.84 4.22
CA ASP A 69 -11.68 13.96 4.15
C ASP A 69 -11.02 15.24 3.58
N PRO A 70 -11.78 16.33 3.36
CA PRO A 70 -11.24 17.60 2.85
C PRO A 70 -10.18 18.28 3.72
N GLN A 71 -10.12 17.95 5.00
CA GLN A 71 -9.20 18.48 6.01
C GLN A 71 -7.91 17.65 6.08
N GLY A 72 -7.91 16.47 5.43
CA GLY A 72 -6.78 15.55 5.34
C GLY A 72 -6.77 14.51 6.46
N VAL A 73 -7.87 14.30 7.18
CA VAL A 73 -7.96 13.21 8.16
C VAL A 73 -8.07 11.88 7.45
N PHE A 74 -7.23 10.93 7.85
CA PHE A 74 -7.21 9.59 7.31
C PHE A 74 -8.38 8.78 7.90
N CYS A 75 -9.45 8.63 7.12
CA CYS A 75 -10.74 8.17 7.61
C CYS A 75 -11.18 6.81 7.04
N GLY A 76 -10.38 6.16 6.19
CA GLY A 76 -10.67 4.78 5.75
C GLY A 76 -9.48 4.14 5.04
N HIS A 77 -9.34 2.82 5.15
CA HIS A 77 -8.19 2.08 4.61
C HIS A 77 -8.59 0.68 4.17
N HIS A 78 -7.90 0.16 3.16
CA HIS A 78 -7.99 -1.23 2.73
C HIS A 78 -6.70 -1.69 2.07
N VAL A 79 -6.19 -2.85 2.49
CA VAL A 79 -5.10 -3.57 1.83
C VAL A 79 -5.68 -4.69 1.00
N LEU A 80 -5.31 -4.77 -0.29
CA LEU A 80 -5.71 -5.86 -1.15
C LEU A 80 -4.94 -7.12 -0.77
N ILE A 81 -5.61 -8.02 -0.04
CA ILE A 81 -5.06 -9.34 0.32
C ILE A 81 -5.51 -10.46 -0.62
N SER A 82 -6.46 -10.17 -1.51
CA SER A 82 -6.95 -11.05 -2.57
C SER A 82 -7.36 -10.22 -3.78
N SER A 83 -7.17 -10.76 -4.98
CA SER A 83 -7.71 -10.13 -6.19
C SER A 83 -9.23 -10.26 -6.24
N GLY A 84 -9.87 -9.33 -6.95
CA GLY A 84 -11.29 -9.44 -7.33
C GLY A 84 -12.20 -8.35 -6.79
N TYR A 85 -11.93 -7.80 -5.61
CA TYR A 85 -12.79 -6.80 -4.98
C TYR A 85 -12.06 -6.04 -3.86
N PHE A 86 -12.61 -4.90 -3.46
CA PHE A 86 -12.24 -4.18 -2.25
C PHE A 86 -13.46 -3.91 -1.37
N ASN A 87 -13.23 -3.70 -0.08
CA ASN A 87 -14.25 -3.25 0.88
C ASN A 87 -13.61 -2.37 1.96
N ILE A 88 -13.99 -1.09 1.96
CA ILE A 88 -13.47 -0.05 2.83
C ILE A 88 -14.60 0.41 3.75
N SER A 89 -14.31 0.49 5.05
CA SER A 89 -15.12 1.28 5.97
C SER A 89 -14.51 2.68 6.07
N VAL A 90 -15.30 3.69 5.74
CA VAL A 90 -14.98 5.10 6.00
C VAL A 90 -15.66 5.50 7.30
N TYR A 91 -14.86 5.98 8.25
CA TYR A 91 -15.27 6.41 9.57
C TYR A 91 -15.59 7.89 9.54
N GLY A 92 -16.75 8.24 10.08
CA GLY A 92 -17.17 9.61 10.22
C GLY A 92 -16.61 10.26 11.48
N GLU A 93 -16.91 11.54 11.64
CA GLU A 93 -16.49 12.34 12.79
C GLU A 93 -16.87 11.70 14.15
N ASP A 94 -15.95 11.76 15.11
CA ASP A 94 -16.17 11.37 16.51
C ASP A 94 -16.21 12.61 17.42
N SER A 95 -17.42 13.16 17.58
CA SER A 95 -17.69 14.35 18.40
C SER A 95 -17.27 14.26 19.89
N GLY A 96 -16.83 13.08 20.36
CA GLY A 96 -16.29 12.88 21.71
C GLY A 96 -14.82 13.25 21.87
N LEU A 97 -14.10 13.50 20.77
CA LEU A 97 -12.68 13.84 20.75
C LEU A 97 -12.47 15.29 20.28
N GLU A 98 -11.30 15.87 20.58
CA GLU A 98 -10.97 17.23 20.13
C GLU A 98 -10.38 17.21 18.72
N GLY A 99 -10.87 18.13 17.88
CA GLY A 99 -10.43 18.26 16.48
C GLY A 99 -11.12 17.26 15.56
N ASP A 100 -10.87 17.41 14.26
CA ASP A 100 -11.46 16.55 13.22
C ASP A 100 -10.90 15.13 13.30
N GLN A 101 -11.79 14.14 13.39
CA GLN A 101 -11.50 12.71 13.52
C GLN A 101 -11.96 11.89 12.32
N GLY A 102 -12.61 12.50 11.33
CA GLY A 102 -13.02 11.83 10.12
C GLY A 102 -14.19 12.50 9.41
N ALA A 103 -14.77 11.79 8.45
CA ALA A 103 -15.67 12.40 7.49
C ALA A 103 -16.97 12.95 8.11
N GLU A 104 -17.42 14.10 7.60
CA GLU A 104 -18.72 14.69 7.88
C GLU A 104 -19.72 14.50 6.72
N ILE A 105 -21.00 14.71 7.00
CA ILE A 105 -22.05 14.65 5.98
C ILE A 105 -21.85 15.79 4.99
N GLY A 106 -21.60 15.44 3.73
CA GLY A 106 -21.41 16.40 2.63
C GLY A 106 -19.95 16.55 2.21
N ASP A 107 -19.02 15.91 2.91
CA ASP A 107 -17.61 15.92 2.55
C ASP A 107 -17.34 15.24 1.20
N ILE A 108 -16.39 15.84 0.47
CA ILE A 108 -15.84 15.25 -0.74
C ILE A 108 -14.62 14.42 -0.34
N LEU A 109 -14.80 13.11 -0.31
CA LEU A 109 -13.74 12.18 0.04
C LEU A 109 -12.71 12.05 -1.08
N THR A 110 -11.44 12.00 -0.70
CA THR A 110 -10.31 11.74 -1.60
C THR A 110 -9.81 10.33 -1.40
N PHE A 111 -9.76 9.55 -2.47
CA PHE A 111 -9.21 8.20 -2.47
C PHE A 111 -7.81 8.23 -3.09
N ILE A 112 -6.82 7.70 -2.36
CA ILE A 112 -5.44 7.53 -2.79
C ILE A 112 -5.13 6.04 -2.86
N ILE A 113 -4.54 5.62 -3.97
CA ILE A 113 -4.11 4.26 -4.22
C ILE A 113 -2.60 4.18 -3.99
N TRP A 114 -2.15 3.18 -3.24
CA TRP A 114 -0.75 2.77 -3.22
C TRP A 114 -0.53 1.65 -4.23
N ASP A 115 0.26 1.94 -5.26
CA ASP A 115 0.76 0.95 -6.22
C ASP A 115 2.03 0.32 -5.63
N SER A 116 1.86 -0.87 -5.06
CA SER A 116 2.92 -1.58 -4.35
C SER A 116 4.04 -2.06 -5.28
N SER A 117 3.74 -2.18 -6.57
CA SER A 117 4.69 -2.67 -7.57
C SER A 117 5.67 -1.59 -8.02
N GLU A 118 5.22 -0.33 -8.03
CA GLU A 118 5.99 0.83 -8.48
C GLU A 118 6.34 1.81 -7.34
N ASP A 119 6.01 1.47 -6.09
CA ASP A 119 6.33 2.26 -4.89
C ASP A 119 5.83 3.73 -4.99
N ARG A 120 4.56 3.91 -5.39
CA ARG A 120 3.97 5.26 -5.60
C ARG A 120 2.50 5.38 -5.20
N GLU A 121 2.13 6.60 -4.80
CA GLU A 121 0.74 6.99 -4.51
C GLU A 121 0.07 7.65 -5.73
N ILE A 122 -1.20 7.30 -5.98
CA ILE A 122 -1.97 7.75 -7.14
C ILE A 122 -3.39 8.12 -6.70
N PRO A 123 -3.89 9.33 -6.98
CA PRO A 123 -5.29 9.65 -6.75
C PRO A 123 -6.21 8.76 -7.60
N LEU A 124 -7.29 8.23 -7.02
CA LEU A 124 -8.21 7.32 -7.72
C LEU A 124 -8.82 7.97 -8.97
N SER A 125 -8.94 9.30 -9.04
CA SER A 125 -9.37 9.99 -10.28
C SER A 125 -8.52 9.66 -11.52
N ASN A 126 -7.28 9.17 -11.31
CA ASN A 126 -6.34 8.78 -12.34
C ASN A 126 -6.20 7.24 -12.49
N ALA A 127 -6.90 6.46 -11.66
CA ALA A 127 -6.95 5.01 -11.70
C ALA A 127 -8.34 4.59 -12.24
N MET A 128 -8.42 4.32 -13.54
CA MET A 128 -9.61 3.82 -14.23
C MET A 128 -9.24 2.85 -15.34
#